data_AF-A0A895YSR0-F1
#
_entry.id   AF-A0A895YSR0-F1
#
_cell.length_a   1.000
_cell.length_b   1.000
_cell.length_c   1.000
_cell.angle_alpha   90.00
_cell.angle_beta   90.00
_cell.angle_gamma   90.00
#
_symmetry.space_group_name_H-M   'P 1'
#
loop_
_entity.id
_entity.type
_entity.pdbx_description
1 polymer ?
#
loop_
_entity_poly.entity_id
_entity_poly.type
_entity_poly.pdbx_seq_one_letter_code
_entity_poly.pdbx_strand_id
1 'polypeptide(L)'
;MAGRLGEADLARLARGGIAPLRVEDGLRMFDSALTSDYAALVPARIDVAAVRTSGQPVPAVFRDLVGLGDRGPRAAEELGDAAPGDGKEGWQLLADLSAAERQERLRALIQAEAAQVLGHRDPSAVDLGRGFLDLGFDSLTALELRNRLASVTGEPMPATLIFDHPSVETLATWLESRLFADPADNAGDADGAAEPLARLERLLADSGSSPEQRSALVARLRALVTRWDSTSEREPQSAGLADASAVELFDILDEELGPGAP
;
A
#
# COMPACT_ATOMS: atom_id res chain seq x y z
N MET A 1 8.26 -28.71 10.66
CA MET A 1 7.41 -27.50 10.79
C MET A 1 6.24 -27.53 9.78
N ALA A 2 5.41 -28.58 9.75
CA ALA A 2 4.22 -28.63 8.87
C ALA A 2 2.99 -29.29 9.54
N GLY A 3 3.10 -29.79 10.78
CA GLY A 3 2.01 -30.47 11.48
C GLY A 3 0.94 -29.56 12.09
N ARG A 4 0.97 -28.25 11.80
CA ARG A 4 0.01 -27.24 12.30
C ARG A 4 -0.69 -26.45 11.19
N LEU A 5 -0.50 -26.83 9.92
CA LEU A 5 -1.17 -26.16 8.81
C LEU A 5 -2.63 -26.63 8.75
N GLY A 6 -3.56 -25.68 8.82
CA GLY A 6 -4.98 -25.97 8.64
C GLY A 6 -5.33 -26.21 7.16
N GLU A 7 -6.58 -26.62 6.88
CA GLU A 7 -7.05 -26.81 5.50
C GLU A 7 -6.94 -25.53 4.65
N ALA A 8 -7.16 -24.36 5.25
CA ALA A 8 -7.00 -23.08 4.58
C ALA A 8 -5.54 -22.80 4.16
N ASP A 9 -4.58 -23.12 5.04
CA ASP A 9 -3.14 -22.98 4.74
C ASP A 9 -2.71 -23.92 3.62
N LEU A 10 -3.22 -25.15 3.61
CA LEU A 10 -2.95 -26.14 2.57
C LEU A 10 -3.56 -25.72 1.23
N ALA A 11 -4.79 -25.20 1.23
CA ALA A 11 -5.45 -24.68 0.03
C ALA A 11 -4.72 -23.44 -0.53
N ARG A 12 -4.15 -22.59 0.35
CA ARG A 12 -3.32 -21.44 -0.03
C ARG A 12 -2.00 -21.88 -0.67
N LEU A 13 -1.28 -22.81 -0.05
CA LEU A 13 -0.04 -23.36 -0.60
C LEU A 13 -0.27 -24.00 -1.98
N ALA A 14 -1.36 -24.77 -2.12
CA ALA A 14 -1.72 -25.41 -3.38
C ALA A 14 -1.99 -24.40 -4.51
N ARG A 15 -2.67 -23.28 -4.22
CA ARG A 15 -2.88 -22.18 -5.19
C ARG A 15 -1.57 -21.52 -5.63
N GLY A 16 -0.61 -21.41 -4.71
CA GLY A 16 0.76 -20.93 -4.99
C GLY A 16 1.68 -21.96 -5.65
N GLY A 17 1.17 -23.15 -5.98
CA GLY A 17 1.95 -24.21 -6.62
C GLY A 17 2.80 -25.06 -5.67
N ILE A 18 2.70 -24.86 -4.36
CA ILE A 18 3.43 -25.64 -3.37
C ILE A 18 2.49 -26.72 -2.83
N ALA A 19 2.83 -27.97 -3.10
CA ALA A 19 2.05 -29.11 -2.66
C ALA A 19 2.61 -29.72 -1.36
N PRO A 20 1.75 -30.22 -0.45
CA PRO A 20 2.20 -30.88 0.76
C PRO A 20 3.03 -32.13 0.43
N LEU A 21 4.17 -32.27 1.10
CA LEU A 21 5.03 -33.45 1.03
C LEU A 21 4.45 -34.56 1.92
N ARG A 22 4.39 -35.78 1.40
CA ARG A 22 4.16 -36.96 2.25
C ARG A 22 5.40 -37.19 3.11
N VAL A 23 5.21 -37.78 4.30
CA VAL A 23 6.32 -38.05 5.23
C VAL A 23 7.41 -38.90 4.56
N GLU A 24 7.02 -39.92 3.79
CA GLU A 24 7.95 -40.79 3.07
C GLU A 24 8.73 -40.04 1.98
N ASP A 25 8.06 -39.14 1.23
CA ASP A 25 8.70 -38.30 0.23
C ASP A 25 9.69 -37.32 0.90
N GLY A 26 9.31 -36.73 2.03
CA GLY A 26 10.12 -35.81 2.80
C GLY A 26 11.39 -36.45 3.35
N LEU A 27 11.28 -37.66 3.92
CA LEU A 27 12.44 -38.41 4.42
C LEU A 27 13.41 -38.78 3.28
N ARG A 28 12.88 -39.22 2.13
CA ARG A 28 13.71 -39.53 0.96
C ARG A 28 14.46 -38.31 0.43
N MET A 29 13.80 -37.15 0.40
CA MET A 29 14.42 -35.89 0.00
C MET A 29 15.48 -35.43 1.02
N PHE A 30 15.24 -35.67 2.31
CA PHE A 30 16.20 -35.38 3.37
C PHE A 30 17.46 -36.25 3.24
N ASP A 31 17.30 -37.55 3.03
CA ASP A 31 18.43 -38.46 2.80
C ASP A 31 19.23 -38.07 1.55
N SER A 32 18.54 -37.62 0.50
CA SER A 32 19.18 -37.10 -0.72
C SER A 32 19.95 -35.80 -0.44
N ALA A 33 19.42 -34.92 0.41
CA ALA A 33 20.07 -33.67 0.78
C ALA A 33 21.39 -33.90 1.54
N LEU A 34 21.47 -34.95 2.36
CA LEU A 34 22.70 -35.31 3.10
C LEU A 34 23.85 -35.75 2.20
N THR A 35 23.57 -36.14 0.96
CA THR A 35 24.57 -36.60 -0.02
C THR A 35 24.85 -35.59 -1.12
N SER A 36 24.26 -34.40 -1.03
CA SER A 36 24.42 -33.32 -1.99
C SER A 36 25.58 -32.40 -1.62
N ASP A 37 26.24 -31.84 -2.63
CA ASP A 37 27.33 -30.87 -2.46
C ASP A 37 26.84 -29.43 -2.17
N TYR A 38 25.53 -29.20 -2.18
CA TYR A 38 24.92 -27.91 -1.86
C TYR A 38 24.76 -27.70 -0.35
N ALA A 39 25.27 -26.59 0.17
CA ALA A 39 25.25 -26.25 1.59
C ALA A 39 23.85 -25.85 2.14
N ALA A 40 22.93 -25.42 1.26
CA ALA A 40 21.57 -25.05 1.64
C ALA A 40 20.59 -25.59 0.60
N LEU A 41 19.71 -26.50 1.04
CA LEU A 41 18.67 -27.12 0.23
C LEU A 41 17.30 -26.90 0.86
N VAL A 42 16.33 -26.60 0.02
CA VAL A 42 14.91 -26.48 0.41
C VAL A 42 14.11 -27.53 -0.36
N PRO A 43 13.76 -28.67 0.26
CA PRO A 43 12.92 -29.66 -0.39
C PRO A 43 11.48 -29.13 -0.49
N ALA A 44 11.00 -28.97 -1.72
CA ALA A 44 9.64 -28.52 -1.99
C ALA A 44 9.04 -29.36 -3.12
N ARG A 45 7.76 -29.71 -2.98
CA ARG A 45 7.00 -30.34 -4.07
C ARG A 45 6.25 -29.24 -4.82
N ILE A 46 6.65 -28.98 -6.06
CA ILE A 46 6.07 -27.92 -6.87
C ILE A 46 5.10 -28.54 -7.88
N ASP A 47 3.84 -28.12 -7.83
CA ASP A 47 2.82 -28.46 -8.81
C ASP A 47 2.80 -27.42 -9.94
N VAL A 48 3.63 -27.68 -10.95
CA VAL A 48 3.80 -26.79 -12.12
C VAL A 48 2.52 -26.71 -12.96
N ALA A 49 1.62 -27.70 -12.89
CA ALA A 49 0.34 -27.62 -13.58
C ALA A 49 -0.58 -26.62 -12.85
N ALA A 50 -0.66 -26.71 -11.52
CA ALA A 50 -1.43 -25.78 -10.69
C ALA A 50 -0.97 -24.32 -10.87
N VAL A 51 0.35 -24.06 -10.95
CA VAL A 51 0.90 -22.71 -11.19
C VAL A 51 0.48 -22.18 -12.57
N ARG A 52 0.41 -23.03 -13.60
CA ARG A 52 0.00 -22.61 -14.96
C ARG A 52 -1.50 -22.29 -15.05
N THR A 53 -2.32 -23.03 -14.30
CA THR A 53 -3.78 -22.88 -14.34
C THR A 53 -4.33 -21.87 -13.35
N SER A 54 -3.50 -21.29 -12.46
CA SER A 54 -3.95 -20.38 -11.41
C SER A 54 -4.38 -19.01 -11.92
N GLY A 55 -3.96 -18.62 -13.13
CA GLY A 55 -4.24 -17.29 -13.70
C GLY A 55 -3.53 -16.13 -12.99
N GLN A 56 -2.67 -16.42 -12.00
CA GLN A 56 -1.89 -15.44 -11.26
C GLN A 56 -0.52 -15.22 -11.90
N PRO A 57 0.11 -14.04 -11.72
CA PRO A 57 1.46 -13.80 -12.19
C PRO A 57 2.45 -14.79 -11.54
N VAL A 58 3.15 -15.56 -12.39
CA VAL A 58 4.09 -16.60 -11.95
C VAL A 58 5.27 -15.99 -11.18
N PRO A 59 5.51 -16.39 -9.91
CA PRO A 59 6.67 -15.94 -9.15
C PRO A 59 7.98 -16.16 -9.91
N ALA A 60 8.92 -15.23 -9.81
CA ALA A 60 10.17 -15.26 -10.57
C ALA A 60 10.94 -16.58 -10.39
N VAL A 61 10.91 -17.15 -9.18
CA VAL A 61 11.56 -18.43 -8.83
C VAL A 61 10.97 -19.65 -9.54
N PHE A 62 9.79 -19.56 -10.14
CA PHE A 62 9.11 -20.68 -10.81
C PHE A 62 9.04 -20.52 -12.34
N ARG A 63 9.50 -19.41 -12.92
CA ARG A 63 9.39 -19.16 -14.37
C ARG A 63 10.13 -20.20 -15.21
N ASP A 64 11.32 -20.59 -14.78
CA ASP A 64 12.15 -21.59 -15.46
C ASP A 64 11.53 -22.99 -15.33
N LEU A 65 10.98 -23.31 -14.16
CA LEU A 65 10.29 -24.57 -13.87
C LEU A 65 8.98 -24.74 -14.68
N VAL A 66 8.30 -23.63 -14.98
CA VAL A 66 7.06 -23.61 -15.78
C VAL A 66 7.35 -23.69 -17.30
N GLY A 67 8.62 -23.67 -17.70
CA GLY A 67 9.03 -23.77 -19.11
C GLY A 67 8.78 -22.48 -19.90
N LEU A 68 8.71 -21.34 -19.23
CA LEU A 68 8.69 -20.02 -19.88
C LEU A 68 10.10 -19.53 -20.24
N GLY A 69 11.14 -20.20 -19.74
CA GLY A 69 12.54 -19.94 -20.04
C GLY A 69 13.08 -20.82 -21.16
N ASP A 70 12.71 -20.53 -22.42
CA ASP A 70 13.64 -20.59 -23.57
C ASP A 70 13.07 -19.92 -24.83
N ARG A 71 12.58 -18.68 -24.71
CA ARG A 71 12.33 -17.83 -25.87
C ARG A 71 13.28 -16.65 -25.83
N GLY A 72 14.34 -16.73 -26.64
CA GLY A 72 15.31 -15.66 -26.83
C GLY A 72 14.69 -14.33 -27.28
N PRO A 73 15.48 -13.25 -27.37
CA PRO A 73 15.01 -11.85 -27.39
C PRO A 73 14.44 -11.39 -28.75
N ARG A 74 13.53 -12.17 -29.36
CA ARG A 74 12.95 -11.89 -30.68
C ARG A 74 11.43 -12.03 -30.79
N ALA A 75 10.71 -12.24 -29.69
CA ALA A 75 9.24 -12.35 -29.70
C ALA A 75 8.57 -11.32 -28.78
N ALA A 76 9.02 -10.06 -28.85
CA ALA A 76 8.41 -8.94 -28.14
C ALA A 76 7.32 -8.22 -28.97
N GLU A 77 6.94 -8.71 -30.15
CA GLU A 77 6.03 -7.99 -31.06
C GLU A 77 4.75 -8.74 -31.49
N GLU A 78 4.51 -10.01 -31.14
CA GLU A 78 3.33 -10.74 -31.66
C GLU A 78 2.55 -11.58 -30.64
N LEU A 79 2.29 -11.04 -29.44
CA LEU A 79 1.12 -11.43 -28.64
C LEU A 79 0.48 -10.17 -28.04
N GLY A 80 -0.07 -9.36 -28.94
CA GLY A 80 -1.25 -8.58 -28.62
C GLY A 80 -2.44 -9.50 -28.41
N ASP A 81 -3.31 -9.07 -27.49
CA ASP A 81 -4.68 -9.52 -27.30
C ASP A 81 -4.93 -10.75 -26.39
N ALA A 82 -4.51 -10.60 -25.14
CA ALA A 82 -5.38 -10.87 -24.00
C ALA A 82 -4.91 -10.00 -22.84
N ALA A 83 -5.31 -8.72 -22.88
CA ALA A 83 -5.19 -7.85 -21.73
C ALA A 83 -5.93 -8.49 -20.53
N PRO A 84 -5.33 -8.53 -19.33
CA PRO A 84 -6.14 -8.57 -18.12
C PRO A 84 -7.02 -7.32 -18.18
N GLY A 85 -8.33 -7.48 -18.29
CA GLY A 85 -9.27 -6.37 -18.51
C GLY A 85 -8.91 -5.17 -17.64
N ASP A 86 -8.85 -4.01 -18.28
CA ASP A 86 -8.38 -2.76 -17.70
C ASP A 86 -9.04 -2.49 -16.36
N GLY A 87 -8.35 -2.78 -15.26
CA GLY A 87 -8.81 -2.43 -13.91
C GLY A 87 -9.21 -0.95 -13.86
N LYS A 88 -8.49 -0.10 -14.60
CA LYS A 88 -8.77 1.33 -14.76
C LYS A 88 -10.13 1.65 -15.40
N GLU A 89 -10.62 0.85 -16.35
CA GLU A 89 -11.91 1.10 -17.01
C GLU A 89 -13.10 0.86 -16.05
N GLY A 90 -12.97 -0.08 -15.11
CA GLY A 90 -13.99 -0.35 -14.11
C GLY A 90 -14.18 0.78 -13.08
N TRP A 91 -13.10 1.49 -12.73
CA TRP A 91 -13.14 2.57 -11.72
C TRP A 91 -13.56 3.92 -12.29
N GLN A 92 -13.33 4.17 -13.58
CA GLN A 92 -13.86 5.38 -14.25
C GLN A 92 -15.39 5.42 -14.24
N LEU A 93 -16.05 4.27 -14.40
CA LEU A 93 -17.51 4.16 -14.30
C LEU A 93 -18.04 4.40 -12.87
N LEU A 94 -17.19 4.20 -11.85
CA LEU A 94 -17.53 4.51 -10.47
C LEU A 94 -17.38 6.00 -10.17
N ALA A 95 -16.56 6.75 -10.93
CA ALA A 95 -16.40 8.18 -10.73
C ALA A 95 -17.71 8.97 -10.96
N ASP A 96 -18.59 8.46 -11.81
CA ASP A 96 -19.90 9.05 -12.11
C ASP A 96 -20.98 8.74 -11.05
N LEU A 97 -20.71 7.83 -10.11
CA LEU A 97 -21.63 7.47 -9.03
C LEU A 97 -21.55 8.44 -7.85
N SER A 98 -22.61 8.48 -7.04
CA SER A 98 -22.58 9.21 -5.77
C SER A 98 -21.51 8.63 -4.82
N ALA A 99 -21.00 9.46 -3.89
CA ALA A 99 -20.02 9.01 -2.89
C ALA A 99 -20.53 7.80 -2.07
N ALA A 100 -21.83 7.76 -1.74
CA ALA A 100 -22.42 6.64 -1.02
C ALA A 100 -22.40 5.34 -1.85
N GLU A 101 -22.72 5.42 -3.15
CA GLU A 101 -22.68 4.26 -4.05
C GLU A 101 -21.25 3.79 -4.33
N ARG A 102 -20.29 4.72 -4.46
CA ARG A 102 -18.86 4.40 -4.57
C ARG A 102 -18.36 3.64 -3.36
N GLN A 103 -18.67 4.15 -2.16
CA GLN A 103 -18.33 3.51 -0.90
C GLN A 103 -18.88 2.08 -0.80
N GLU A 104 -20.15 1.89 -1.13
CA GLU A 104 -20.78 0.55 -1.10
C GLU A 104 -20.08 -0.42 -2.07
N ARG A 105 -19.75 0.03 -3.28
CA ARG A 105 -19.05 -0.78 -4.28
C ARG A 105 -17.63 -1.13 -3.86
N LEU A 106 -16.90 -0.18 -3.26
CA LEU A 106 -15.55 -0.41 -2.75
C LEU A 106 -15.56 -1.42 -1.59
N ARG A 107 -16.51 -1.29 -0.66
CA ARG A 107 -16.69 -2.25 0.44
C ARG A 107 -16.98 -3.65 -0.09
N ALA A 108 -17.91 -3.78 -1.03
CA ALA A 108 -18.23 -5.06 -1.64
C ALA A 108 -17.03 -5.71 -2.34
N LEU A 109 -16.20 -4.91 -3.04
CA LEU A 109 -14.96 -5.40 -3.64
C LEU A 109 -14.00 -5.95 -2.59
N ILE A 110 -13.66 -5.12 -1.60
CA ILE A 110 -12.69 -5.48 -0.55
C ILE A 110 -13.17 -6.72 0.20
N GLN A 111 -14.48 -6.78 0.50
CA GLN A 111 -15.09 -7.92 1.17
C GLN A 111 -14.98 -9.20 0.32
N ALA A 112 -15.22 -9.12 -0.98
CA ALA A 112 -15.06 -10.25 -1.89
C ALA A 112 -13.60 -10.73 -1.97
N GLU A 113 -12.65 -9.81 -2.10
CA GLU A 113 -11.22 -10.15 -2.12
C GLU A 113 -10.76 -10.73 -0.77
N ALA A 114 -11.20 -10.17 0.34
CA ALA A 114 -10.89 -10.66 1.68
C ALA A 114 -11.44 -12.08 1.90
N ALA A 115 -12.66 -12.35 1.47
CA ALA A 115 -13.26 -13.67 1.54
C ALA A 115 -12.47 -14.70 0.72
N GLN A 116 -12.01 -14.33 -0.48
CA GLN A 116 -11.18 -15.20 -1.31
C GLN A 116 -9.82 -15.53 -0.69
N VAL A 117 -9.20 -14.56 -0.01
CA VAL A 117 -7.93 -14.77 0.72
C VAL A 117 -8.14 -15.72 1.89
N LEU A 118 -9.21 -15.53 2.67
CA LEU A 118 -9.57 -16.38 3.81
C LEU A 118 -10.17 -17.74 3.40
N GLY A 119 -10.49 -17.95 2.12
CA GLY A 119 -11.09 -19.18 1.61
C GLY A 119 -12.60 -19.31 1.88
N HIS A 120 -13.27 -18.20 2.18
CA HIS A 120 -14.72 -18.15 2.32
C HIS A 120 -15.39 -18.10 0.94
N ARG A 121 -16.44 -18.91 0.75
CA ARG A 121 -17.26 -18.91 -0.47
C ARG A 121 -18.24 -17.74 -0.52
N ASP A 122 -18.61 -17.22 0.64
CA ASP A 122 -19.56 -16.13 0.80
C ASP A 122 -18.82 -14.88 1.29
N PRO A 123 -18.80 -13.78 0.51
CA PRO A 123 -18.23 -12.50 0.93
C PRO A 123 -18.88 -11.96 2.22
N SER A 124 -20.16 -12.19 2.44
CA SER A 124 -20.88 -11.67 3.62
C SER A 124 -20.40 -12.27 4.95
N ALA A 125 -19.58 -13.33 4.90
CA ALA A 125 -18.90 -13.88 6.07
C ALA A 125 -17.80 -12.94 6.64
N VAL A 126 -17.35 -11.95 5.85
CA VAL A 126 -16.38 -10.95 6.28
C VAL A 126 -17.13 -9.73 6.79
N ASP A 127 -17.06 -9.47 8.10
CA ASP A 127 -17.66 -8.30 8.73
C ASP A 127 -16.92 -7.01 8.30
N LEU A 128 -17.68 -5.97 7.93
CA LEU A 128 -17.14 -4.72 7.42
C LEU A 128 -16.38 -3.91 8.48
N GLY A 129 -16.86 -3.94 9.73
CA GLY A 129 -16.31 -3.17 10.85
C GLY A 129 -15.27 -3.92 11.66
N ARG A 130 -15.17 -5.24 11.47
CA ARG A 130 -14.21 -6.07 12.21
C ARG A 130 -12.80 -5.94 11.63
N GLY A 131 -11.82 -5.93 12.53
CA GLY A 131 -10.42 -5.89 12.15
C GLY A 131 -10.00 -7.11 11.34
N PHE A 132 -9.18 -6.93 10.30
CA PHE A 132 -8.62 -8.01 9.49
C PHE A 132 -7.87 -9.02 10.35
N LEU A 133 -7.10 -8.57 11.35
CA LEU A 133 -6.40 -9.46 12.29
C LEU A 133 -7.37 -10.34 13.09
N ASP A 134 -8.49 -9.78 13.54
CA ASP A 134 -9.53 -10.52 14.28
C ASP A 134 -10.30 -11.51 13.40
N LEU A 135 -10.29 -11.27 12.08
CA LEU A 135 -10.85 -12.15 11.05
C LEU A 135 -9.87 -13.26 10.62
N GLY A 136 -8.64 -13.27 11.15
CA GLY A 136 -7.63 -14.29 10.87
C GLY A 136 -6.63 -13.90 9.78
N PHE A 137 -6.51 -12.61 9.44
CA PHE A 137 -5.40 -12.14 8.62
C PHE A 137 -4.08 -12.17 9.42
N ASP A 138 -3.04 -12.64 8.74
CA ASP A 138 -1.64 -12.65 9.13
C ASP A 138 -0.80 -11.81 8.15
N SER A 139 0.52 -11.73 8.36
CA SER A 139 1.41 -10.93 7.50
C SER A 139 1.41 -11.38 6.03
N LEU A 140 1.14 -12.66 5.73
CA LEU A 140 1.18 -13.19 4.37
C LEU A 140 -0.14 -12.94 3.63
N THR A 141 -1.26 -13.20 4.29
CA THR A 141 -2.62 -12.94 3.79
C THR A 141 -2.89 -11.45 3.62
N ALA A 142 -2.34 -10.60 4.50
CA ALA A 142 -2.35 -9.14 4.33
C ALA A 142 -1.66 -8.71 3.03
N LEU A 143 -0.50 -9.30 2.72
CA LEU A 143 0.22 -9.01 1.48
C LEU A 143 -0.52 -9.54 0.24
N GLU A 144 -1.16 -10.71 0.34
CA GLU A 144 -1.99 -11.27 -0.74
C GLU A 144 -3.18 -10.35 -1.06
N LEU A 145 -3.93 -9.90 -0.05
CA LEU A 145 -5.04 -8.96 -0.22
C LEU A 145 -4.55 -7.65 -0.84
N ARG A 146 -3.42 -7.10 -0.37
CA ARG A 146 -2.80 -5.90 -0.95
C ARG A 146 -2.45 -6.07 -2.43
N ASN A 147 -1.88 -7.21 -2.82
CA ASN A 147 -1.53 -7.48 -4.20
C ASN A 147 -2.76 -7.67 -5.09
N ARG A 148 -3.80 -8.34 -4.59
CA ARG A 148 -5.09 -8.48 -5.28
C ARG A 148 -5.74 -7.13 -5.52
N LEU A 149 -5.86 -6.31 -4.47
CA LEU A 149 -6.43 -4.97 -4.58
C LEU A 149 -5.62 -4.11 -5.57
N ALA A 150 -4.29 -4.09 -5.48
CA ALA A 150 -3.45 -3.37 -6.43
C ALA A 150 -3.66 -3.83 -7.89
N SER A 151 -3.88 -5.14 -8.11
CA SER A 151 -4.15 -5.68 -9.44
C SER A 151 -5.51 -5.25 -9.99
N VAL A 152 -6.54 -5.18 -9.14
CA VAL A 152 -7.89 -4.80 -9.58
C VAL A 152 -8.01 -3.28 -9.73
N THR A 153 -7.39 -2.51 -8.84
CA THR A 153 -7.44 -1.04 -8.88
C THR A 153 -6.44 -0.42 -9.85
N GLY A 154 -5.36 -1.12 -10.18
CA GLY A 154 -4.27 -0.59 -10.99
C GLY A 154 -3.43 0.49 -10.29
N GLU A 155 -3.62 0.67 -8.98
CA GLU A 155 -2.90 1.64 -8.16
C GLU A 155 -1.85 0.96 -7.26
N PRO A 156 -0.66 1.56 -7.09
CA PRO A 156 0.35 1.04 -6.18
C PRO A 156 -0.10 1.18 -4.72
N MET A 157 -0.13 0.06 -4.02
CA MET A 157 -0.57 -0.02 -2.62
C MET A 157 0.63 -0.06 -1.66
N PRO A 158 0.66 0.69 -0.55
CA PRO A 158 1.69 0.55 0.48
C PRO A 158 1.72 -0.85 1.10
N ALA A 159 2.88 -1.30 1.59
CA ALA A 159 3.01 -2.60 2.26
C ALA A 159 2.35 -2.65 3.64
N THR A 160 2.17 -1.49 4.29
CA THR A 160 1.55 -1.32 5.61
C THR A 160 0.03 -1.15 5.55
N LEU A 161 -0.57 -1.14 4.35
CA LEU A 161 -1.97 -0.77 4.10
C LEU A 161 -2.97 -1.46 5.03
N ILE A 162 -2.85 -2.77 5.22
CA ILE A 162 -3.79 -3.57 6.04
C ILE A 162 -3.63 -3.28 7.53
N PHE A 163 -2.47 -2.79 7.96
CA PHE A 163 -2.23 -2.38 9.36
C PHE A 163 -2.68 -0.94 9.60
N ASP A 164 -2.47 -0.06 8.62
CA ASP A 164 -2.89 1.35 8.69
C ASP A 164 -4.42 1.48 8.58
N HIS A 165 -5.05 0.58 7.82
CA HIS A 165 -6.50 0.51 7.60
C HIS A 165 -7.01 -0.89 7.95
N PRO A 166 -7.24 -1.15 9.24
CA PRO A 166 -7.42 -2.51 9.75
C PRO A 166 -8.80 -3.10 9.46
N SER A 167 -9.72 -2.41 8.81
CA SER A 167 -11.07 -2.91 8.51
C SER A 167 -11.47 -2.64 7.06
N VAL A 168 -12.50 -3.33 6.58
CA VAL A 168 -13.05 -3.09 5.23
C VAL A 168 -13.53 -1.64 5.10
N GLU A 169 -14.16 -1.08 6.13
CA GLU A 169 -14.63 0.30 6.12
C GLU A 169 -13.50 1.34 6.01
N THR A 170 -12.45 1.17 6.82
CA THR A 170 -11.30 2.09 6.83
C THR A 170 -10.53 1.99 5.51
N LEU A 171 -10.36 0.77 5.00
CA LEU A 171 -9.70 0.52 3.73
C LEU A 171 -10.49 1.05 2.52
N ALA A 172 -11.83 0.94 2.53
CA ALA A 172 -12.69 1.50 1.50
C ALA A 172 -12.62 3.03 1.47
N THR A 173 -12.57 3.67 2.64
CA THR A 173 -12.41 5.13 2.77
C THR A 173 -11.07 5.58 2.18
N TRP A 174 -9.99 4.88 2.51
CA TRP A 174 -8.66 5.19 1.97
C TRP A 174 -8.56 4.94 0.45
N LEU A 175 -9.20 3.88 -0.06
CA LEU A 175 -9.23 3.62 -1.50
C LEU A 175 -10.05 4.68 -2.25
N GLU A 176 -11.17 5.13 -1.68
CA GLU A 176 -11.96 6.21 -2.29
C GLU A 176 -11.13 7.50 -2.41
N SER A 177 -10.38 7.86 -1.37
CA SER A 177 -9.53 9.06 -1.42
C SER A 177 -8.38 8.89 -2.41
N ARG A 178 -7.82 7.70 -2.59
CA ARG A 178 -6.76 7.49 -3.60
C ARG A 178 -7.29 7.50 -5.04
N LEU A 179 -8.44 6.88 -5.29
CA LEU A 179 -8.97 6.68 -6.64
C LEU A 179 -9.76 7.89 -7.16
N PHE A 180 -10.34 8.69 -6.27
CA PHE A 180 -11.21 9.80 -6.62
C PHE A 180 -10.76 11.15 -6.05
N ALA A 181 -9.58 11.23 -5.42
CA ALA A 181 -8.99 12.54 -5.12
C ALA A 181 -8.69 13.26 -6.43
N ASP A 182 -9.12 14.52 -6.48
CA ASP A 182 -8.72 15.46 -7.50
C ASP A 182 -7.17 15.54 -7.48
N PRO A 183 -6.45 15.66 -8.61
CA PRO A 183 -4.99 15.72 -8.63
C PRO A 183 -4.39 16.90 -7.82
N ALA A 184 -5.22 17.77 -7.26
CA ALA A 184 -4.86 18.82 -6.32
C ALA A 184 -4.61 18.32 -4.87
N ASP A 185 -5.22 17.20 -4.46
CA ASP A 185 -5.18 16.72 -3.07
C ASP A 185 -4.11 15.66 -2.78
N ASN A 186 -3.50 15.07 -3.81
CA ASN A 186 -2.40 14.09 -3.66
C ASN A 186 -0.99 14.74 -3.58
N ALA A 187 -0.89 15.99 -3.14
CA ALA A 187 0.39 16.71 -2.93
C ALA A 187 0.97 16.50 -1.52
N GLY A 188 0.76 15.32 -0.94
CA GLY A 188 1.11 15.00 0.45
C GLY A 188 2.06 13.81 0.56
N ASP A 189 3.21 13.83 -0.10
CA ASP A 189 4.36 13.01 0.27
C ASP A 189 5.66 13.69 -0.22
N ALA A 190 6.40 14.27 0.75
CA ALA A 190 7.80 14.74 0.78
C ALA A 190 8.42 15.58 -0.37
N ASP A 191 7.77 15.78 -1.52
CA ASP A 191 8.25 16.64 -2.62
C ASP A 191 7.14 17.57 -3.17
N GLY A 192 6.07 17.74 -2.39
CA GLY A 192 4.82 18.40 -2.79
C GLY A 192 4.92 19.87 -3.19
N ALA A 193 6.05 20.55 -2.91
CA ALA A 193 6.30 21.91 -3.38
C ALA A 193 7.07 21.97 -4.71
N ALA A 194 7.87 20.94 -5.03
CA ALA A 194 8.71 20.95 -6.22
C ALA A 194 7.88 20.81 -7.51
N GLU A 195 6.87 19.94 -7.53
CA GLU A 195 6.03 19.73 -8.72
C GLU A 195 5.12 20.94 -9.05
N PRO A 196 4.46 21.59 -8.07
CA PRO A 196 3.75 22.84 -8.33
C PRO A 196 4.67 23.98 -8.79
N LEU A 197 5.89 24.08 -8.23
CA LEU A 197 6.88 25.08 -8.65
C LEU A 197 7.38 24.81 -10.08
N ALA A 198 7.72 23.56 -10.41
CA ALA A 198 8.13 23.17 -11.76
C ALA A 198 7.00 23.36 -12.79
N ARG A 199 5.73 23.20 -12.39
CA ARG A 199 4.57 23.53 -13.23
C ARG A 199 4.43 25.04 -13.44
N LEU A 200 4.61 25.84 -12.39
CA LEU A 200 4.58 27.30 -12.49
C LEU A 200 5.71 27.82 -13.40
N GLU A 201 6.91 27.29 -13.27
CA GLU A 201 8.06 27.62 -14.13
C GLU A 201 7.78 27.32 -15.61
N ARG A 202 7.20 26.14 -15.90
CA ARG A 202 6.78 25.78 -17.27
C ARG A 202 5.72 26.73 -17.82
N LEU A 203 4.70 27.07 -17.03
CA LEU A 203 3.67 28.03 -17.44
C LEU A 203 4.26 29.42 -17.71
N LEU A 204 5.21 29.88 -16.89
CA LEU A 204 5.89 31.16 -17.09
C LEU A 204 6.81 31.17 -18.31
N ALA A 205 7.42 30.03 -18.64
CA ALA A 205 8.27 29.88 -19.83
C ALA A 205 7.45 29.86 -21.13
N ASP A 206 6.27 29.23 -21.11
CA ASP A 206 5.42 29.05 -22.29
C ASP A 206 4.44 30.22 -22.52
N SER A 207 4.19 31.01 -21.47
CA SER A 207 3.44 32.26 -21.58
C SER A 207 4.28 33.30 -22.33
N GLY A 208 3.98 33.52 -23.60
CA GLY A 208 4.50 34.65 -24.39
C GLY A 208 4.04 36.02 -23.86
N SER A 209 4.36 36.34 -22.60
CA SER A 209 3.85 37.51 -21.88
C SER A 209 4.50 38.80 -22.34
N SER A 210 3.72 39.90 -22.40
CA SER A 210 4.25 41.24 -22.66
C SER A 210 5.16 41.69 -21.50
N PRO A 211 6.11 42.62 -21.72
CA PRO A 211 6.97 43.14 -20.66
C PRO A 211 6.17 43.72 -19.47
N GLU A 212 5.01 44.32 -19.73
CA GLU A 212 4.12 44.84 -18.69
C GLU A 212 3.49 43.70 -17.85
N GLN A 213 3.03 42.63 -18.51
CA GLN A 213 2.48 41.44 -17.84
C GLN A 213 3.54 40.73 -16.99
N ARG A 214 4.77 40.62 -17.48
CA ARG A 214 5.90 40.07 -16.70
C ARG A 214 6.16 40.90 -15.45
N SER A 215 6.14 42.23 -15.56
CA SER A 215 6.38 43.12 -14.42
C SER A 215 5.29 43.00 -13.34
N ALA A 216 4.02 42.87 -13.73
CA ALA A 216 2.89 42.68 -12.83
C ALA A 216 2.97 41.31 -12.12
N LEU A 217 3.35 40.26 -12.84
CA LEU A 217 3.47 38.90 -12.28
C LEU A 217 4.62 38.82 -11.27
N VAL A 218 5.77 39.42 -11.57
CA VAL A 218 6.91 39.53 -10.64
C VAL A 218 6.51 40.30 -9.37
N ALA A 219 5.78 41.41 -9.50
CA ALA A 219 5.30 42.17 -8.34
C ALA A 219 4.36 41.31 -7.46
N ARG A 220 3.49 40.50 -8.08
CA ARG A 220 2.56 39.63 -7.36
C ARG A 220 3.27 38.48 -6.62
N LEU A 221 4.28 37.86 -7.25
CA LEU A 221 5.09 36.82 -6.62
C LEU A 221 5.88 37.35 -5.42
N ARG A 222 6.52 38.52 -5.57
CA ARG A 222 7.21 39.18 -4.44
C ARG A 222 6.28 39.47 -3.27
N ALA A 223 5.07 39.96 -3.54
CA ALA A 223 4.08 40.21 -2.49
C ALA A 223 3.63 38.93 -1.76
N LEU A 224 3.58 37.78 -2.47
CA LEU A 224 3.29 36.49 -1.87
C LEU A 224 4.44 36.00 -0.99
N VAL A 225 5.69 36.13 -1.44
CA VAL A 225 6.88 35.78 -0.65
C VAL A 225 6.95 36.60 0.64
N THR A 226 6.80 37.93 0.56
CA THR A 226 6.78 38.79 1.77
C THR A 226 5.64 38.43 2.74
N ARG A 227 4.48 38.03 2.22
CA ARG A 227 3.37 37.57 3.06
C ARG A 227 3.70 36.25 3.75
N TRP A 228 4.36 35.34 3.05
CA TRP A 228 4.77 34.05 3.60
C TRP A 228 5.83 34.24 4.70
N ASP A 229 6.86 35.05 4.45
CA ASP A 229 7.92 35.34 5.42
C ASP A 229 7.35 35.97 6.70
N SER A 230 6.43 36.93 6.57
CA SER A 230 5.75 37.55 7.72
C SER A 230 4.75 36.64 8.45
N THR A 231 4.44 35.47 7.89
CA THR A 231 3.61 34.43 8.53
C THR A 231 4.49 33.42 9.25
N SER A 232 5.67 33.09 8.70
CA SER A 232 6.68 32.25 9.36
C SER A 232 7.33 32.94 10.56
N GLU A 233 7.45 34.27 10.57
CA GLU A 233 7.90 35.03 11.75
C GLU A 233 6.82 35.12 12.86
N ARG A 234 5.58 34.71 12.58
CA ARG A 234 4.47 34.63 13.56
C ARG A 234 4.26 33.22 14.07
N GLU A 235 5.32 32.46 14.31
CA GLU A 235 5.21 31.37 15.28
C GLU A 235 4.83 31.98 16.64
N PRO A 236 3.78 31.46 17.32
CA PRO A 236 3.48 31.90 18.67
C PRO A 236 4.70 31.57 19.52
N GLN A 237 5.31 32.58 20.16
CA GLN A 237 6.13 32.35 21.34
C GLN A 237 5.28 31.53 22.28
N SER A 238 5.51 30.21 22.32
CA SER A 238 5.09 29.39 23.43
C SER A 238 5.68 30.07 24.66
N ALA A 239 4.82 30.72 25.43
CA ALA A 239 5.17 31.28 26.72
C ALA A 239 6.07 30.29 27.46
N GLY A 240 7.20 30.81 27.94
CA GLY A 240 8.38 30.05 28.32
C GLY A 240 8.11 28.82 29.19
N LEU A 241 8.52 27.66 28.71
CA LEU A 241 8.66 26.43 29.50
C LEU A 241 9.95 25.65 29.18
N ALA A 242 10.85 26.21 28.35
CA ALA A 242 12.09 25.52 27.95
C ALA A 242 13.39 26.25 28.33
N ASP A 243 13.31 27.43 28.96
CA ASP A 243 14.49 28.14 29.51
C ASP A 243 14.35 28.43 31.02
N ALA A 244 13.37 27.82 31.68
CA ALA A 244 13.32 27.84 33.14
C ALA A 244 14.51 27.04 33.66
N SER A 245 15.50 27.73 34.24
CA SER A 245 16.59 27.07 34.94
C SER A 245 15.98 26.19 36.05
N ALA A 246 16.58 25.04 36.35
CA ALA A 246 16.06 24.11 37.35
C ALA A 246 15.79 24.75 38.73
N VAL A 247 16.33 25.95 38.99
CA VAL A 247 16.12 26.75 40.20
C VAL A 247 14.73 27.44 40.21
N GLU A 248 14.21 27.90 39.06
CA GLU A 248 12.88 28.54 38.98
C GLU A 248 11.72 27.54 39.07
N LEU A 249 11.96 26.28 38.66
CA LEU A 249 10.98 25.18 38.84
C LEU A 249 10.76 24.82 40.31
N PHE A 250 11.75 25.06 41.20
CA PHE A 250 11.59 24.83 42.63
C PHE A 250 10.87 25.99 43.35
N ASP A 251 11.02 27.23 42.89
CA ASP A 251 10.29 28.38 43.46
C ASP A 251 8.76 28.28 43.20
N ILE A 252 8.35 27.78 42.02
CA ILE A 252 6.93 27.59 41.69
C ILE A 252 6.29 26.46 42.53
N LEU A 253 7.07 25.48 42.97
CA LEU A 253 6.60 24.40 43.85
C LEU A 253 6.53 24.83 45.33
N ASP A 254 7.34 25.81 45.75
CA ASP A 254 7.32 26.36 47.11
C ASP A 254 6.21 27.42 47.29
N GLU A 255 5.77 28.09 46.22
CA GLU A 255 4.64 29.04 46.26
C GLU A 255 3.25 28.37 46.33
N GLU A 256 3.07 27.15 45.84
CA GLU A 256 1.83 26.34 46.00
C GLU A 256 1.78 25.58 47.34
N LEU A 257 2.88 25.55 48.10
CA LEU A 257 2.94 25.03 49.47
C LEU A 257 3.36 26.16 50.41
N GLY A 258 2.51 27.19 50.50
CA GLY A 258 2.78 28.40 51.27
C GLY A 258 3.34 28.15 52.69
N PRO A 259 4.18 29.09 53.18
CA PRO A 259 4.87 28.95 54.45
C PRO A 259 3.94 29.24 55.62
N GLY A 260 3.95 28.34 56.60
CA GLY A 260 3.48 28.62 57.95
C GLY A 260 2.48 27.58 58.46
N ALA A 261 2.63 27.05 59.67
CA ALA A 261 3.51 27.44 60.76
C ALA A 261 3.43 26.32 61.85
N PRO A 262 4.06 26.49 63.02
CA PRO A 262 4.64 25.45 63.89
C PRO A 262 3.68 24.50 64.61
#